data_AF-A0A9C9GAQ2-F1
#
_entry.id   AF-A0A9C9GAQ2-F1
#
_cell.length_a   1.000
_cell.length_b   1.000
_cell.length_c   1.000
_cell.angle_alpha   90.00
_cell.angle_beta   90.00
_cell.angle_gamma   90.00
#
_symmetry.space_group_name_H-M   'P 1'
#
loop_
_entity.id
_entity.type
_entity.pdbx_description
1 polymer ?
#
loop_
_entity_poly.entity_id
_entity_poly.type
_entity_poly.pdbx_seq_one_letter_code
_entity_poly.pdbx_strand_id
1 'polypeptide(L)' 'MLTSKTSEQDRILGLETGADDYVTKPFSIPELMARIKAQLRRVKALQNGGTNSEPQLRVGDLLIDGARYFLRPGSP' A
#
# COMPACT_ATOMS: atom_id res chain seq x y z
N MET A 1 -22.36 10.70 -19.96
CA MET A 1 -21.22 9.82 -20.30
C MET A 1 -20.28 9.81 -19.11
N LEU A 2 -20.44 8.84 -18.20
CA LEU A 2 -19.70 8.79 -16.94
C LEU A 2 -18.33 8.17 -17.22
N THR A 3 -17.26 8.80 -16.73
CA THR A 3 -15.83 8.48 -16.96
C THR A 3 -15.42 7.14 -16.34
N SER A 4 -16.00 6.05 -16.82
CA SER A 4 -15.63 4.71 -16.41
C SER A 4 -14.40 4.29 -17.19
N LYS A 5 -13.21 4.51 -16.59
CA LYS A 5 -11.96 3.86 -16.96
C LYS A 5 -12.10 2.35 -16.68
N THR A 6 -12.83 1.65 -17.54
CA THR A 6 -13.15 0.21 -17.43
C THR A 6 -12.16 -0.67 -18.17
N SER A 7 -11.16 -0.08 -18.81
CA SER A 7 -10.19 -0.87 -19.56
C SER A 7 -9.27 -1.60 -18.60
N GLU A 8 -8.90 -2.82 -18.96
CA GLU A 8 -7.84 -3.56 -18.28
C GLU A 8 -6.55 -2.73 -18.17
N GLN A 9 -6.28 -1.90 -19.19
CA GLN A 9 -5.15 -0.98 -19.23
C GLN A 9 -5.19 0.05 -18.10
N ASP A 10 -6.36 0.60 -17.75
CA ASP A 10 -6.47 1.55 -16.63
C ASP A 10 -6.17 0.90 -15.28
N ARG A 11 -6.55 -0.38 -15.13
CA ARG A 11 -6.24 -1.17 -13.93
C ARG A 11 -4.74 -1.47 -13.85
N ILE A 12 -4.15 -1.91 -14.95
CA ILE A 12 -2.70 -2.16 -15.05
C ILE A 12 -1.92 -0.90 -14.71
N LEU A 13 -2.25 0.23 -15.36
CA LEU A 13 -1.58 1.50 -15.10
C LEU A 13 -1.72 1.94 -13.63
N GLY A 14 -2.91 1.78 -13.04
CA GLY A 14 -3.13 2.10 -11.63
C GLY A 14 -2.25 1.28 -10.69
N LEU A 15 -2.12 -0.01 -10.96
CA LEU A 15 -1.25 -0.90 -10.15
C LEU A 15 0.23 -0.59 -10.38
N GLU A 16 0.66 -0.37 -11.62
CA GLU A 16 2.06 -0.03 -11.95
C GLU A 16 2.49 1.33 -11.37
N THR A 17 1.57 2.28 -11.27
CA THR A 17 1.83 3.60 -10.65
C THR A 17 1.87 3.54 -9.11
N GLY A 18 1.67 2.36 -8.53
CA GLY A 18 1.84 2.11 -7.10
C GLY A 18 0.55 2.05 -6.30
N ALA A 19 -0.61 1.90 -6.95
CA ALA A 19 -1.84 1.57 -6.22
C ALA A 19 -1.75 0.14 -5.64
N ASP A 20 -2.17 0.00 -4.39
CA ASP A 20 -2.26 -1.32 -3.74
C ASP A 20 -3.39 -2.20 -4.30
N ASP A 21 -4.48 -1.58 -4.73
CA ASP A 21 -5.64 -2.25 -5.36
C ASP A 21 -6.34 -1.27 -6.29
N TYR A 22 -7.02 -1.79 -7.32
CA TYR A 22 -7.74 -0.99 -8.30
C TYR A 22 -9.05 -1.68 -8.70
N VAL A 23 -10.16 -0.95 -8.57
CA VAL A 23 -11.52 -1.44 -8.84
C VAL A 23 -12.23 -0.49 -9.79
N THR A 24 -12.69 -1.02 -10.93
CA THR A 24 -13.41 -0.27 -11.95
C THR A 24 -14.91 -0.22 -11.66
N LYS A 25 -15.58 0.85 -12.11
CA LYS A 25 -17.05 0.94 -12.08
C LYS A 25 -17.69 0.19 -13.26
N PRO A 26 -18.92 -0.34 -13.12
CA PRO A 26 -19.71 -0.40 -11.90
C PRO A 26 -19.20 -1.53 -10.98
N PHE A 27 -19.04 -1.25 -9.70
CA PHE A 27 -18.62 -2.23 -8.70
C PHE A 27 -19.71 -2.48 -7.67
N SER A 28 -19.62 -3.63 -7.02
CA SER A 28 -20.50 -4.00 -5.91
C SER A 28 -19.97 -3.44 -4.59
N ILE A 29 -20.84 -2.84 -3.77
CA ILE A 29 -20.48 -2.35 -2.44
C ILE A 29 -19.93 -3.50 -1.55
N PRO A 30 -20.57 -4.69 -1.49
CA PRO A 30 -19.98 -5.85 -0.83
C PRO A 30 -18.55 -6.19 -1.26
N GLU A 31 -18.26 -6.13 -2.56
CA GLU A 31 -16.93 -6.44 -3.10
C GLU A 31 -15.90 -5.42 -2.64
N LEU A 32 -16.22 -4.12 -2.76
CA LEU A 32 -15.35 -3.05 -2.31
C LEU A 32 -15.04 -3.17 -0.81
N MET A 33 -16.06 -3.46 0.00
CA MET A 33 -15.89 -3.63 1.44
C MET A 33 -15.02 -4.85 1.80
N ALA A 34 -15.13 -5.95 1.06
CA ALA A 34 -14.31 -7.13 1.26
C ALA A 34 -12.82 -6.83 0.95
N ARG A 35 -12.56 -6.09 -0.13
CA ARG A 35 -11.20 -5.66 -0.53
C ARG A 35 -10.56 -4.73 0.50
N ILE A 36 -11.29 -3.72 0.95
CA ILE A 36 -10.81 -2.80 2.01
C ILE A 36 -10.44 -3.59 3.26
N LYS A 37 -11.31 -4.49 3.72
CA LYS A 37 -11.03 -5.33 4.91
C LYS A 37 -9.79 -6.21 4.70
N ALA A 38 -9.60 -6.76 3.51
CA ALA A 38 -8.43 -7.57 3.19
C ALA A 38 -7.13 -6.75 3.27
N GLN A 39 -7.11 -5.54 2.69
CA GLN A 39 -5.95 -4.66 2.74
C GLN A 39 -5.62 -4.22 4.17
N LEU A 40 -6.63 -3.88 4.97
CA LEU A 40 -6.42 -3.50 6.38
C LEU A 40 -5.85 -4.66 7.23
N ARG A 41 -6.27 -5.91 6.97
CA ARG A 41 -5.67 -7.09 7.64
C ARG A 41 -4.19 -7.24 7.30
N ARG A 42 -3.79 -7.00 6.05
CA ARG A 42 -2.39 -7.05 5.62
C ARG A 42 -1.54 -6.03 6.37
N VAL A 43 -2.01 -4.79 6.48
CA VAL A 43 -1.32 -3.73 7.26
C VAL A 43 -1.19 -4.13 8.73
N LYS A 44 -2.27 -4.65 9.34
CA LYS A 44 -2.25 -5.08 10.74
C LYS A 44 -1.30 -6.26 10.98
N ALA A 45 -1.21 -7.21 10.04
CA ALA A 45 -0.27 -8.33 10.13
C ALA A 45 1.19 -7.85 10.09
N LEU A 46 1.50 -6.87 9.24
CA LEU A 46 2.84 -6.25 9.18
C LEU A 46 3.20 -5.51 10.48
N GLN A 47 2.23 -4.83 11.09
CA GLN A 47 2.43 -4.15 12.39
C GLN A 47 2.65 -5.13 13.54
N ASN A 48 1.96 -6.26 13.54
CA ASN A 48 2.01 -7.24 14.63
C ASN A 48 3.17 -8.25 14.50
N GLY A 49 3.76 -8.40 13.31
CA GLY A 49 4.89 -9.30 13.05
C GLY A 49 6.26 -8.76 13.47
N GLY A 50 6.32 -7.52 13.97
CA GLY A 50 7.54 -6.85 14.42
C GLY A 50 7.72 -6.84 15.94
N THR A 51 7.77 -8.01 16.58
CA THR A 51 8.19 -8.15 18.00
C THR A 51 9.67 -8.49 18.15
N ASN A 52 10.53 -7.95 17.28
CA ASN A 52 11.94 -7.82 17.59
C ASN A 52 12.43 -6.45 17.16
N SER A 53 12.89 -5.71 18.15
CA SER A 53 13.53 -4.41 18.11
C SER A 53 14.48 -4.28 16.92
N GLU A 54 14.14 -3.42 15.96
CA GLU A 54 15.04 -2.38 15.41
C GLU A 54 14.13 -1.27 14.84
N PRO A 55 13.90 -0.17 15.59
CA PRO A 55 13.00 0.89 15.13
C PRO A 55 13.53 1.66 13.92
N GLN A 56 14.79 1.43 13.51
CA GLN A 56 15.43 2.13 12.42
C GLN A 56 16.39 1.18 11.68
N LEU A 57 16.05 0.79 10.46
CA LEU A 57 16.95 0.05 9.57
C LEU A 57 17.78 1.06 8.77
N ARG A 58 19.10 1.06 8.94
CA ARG A 58 20.02 1.92 8.18
C ARG A 58 20.64 1.15 7.01
N VAL A 59 20.48 1.67 5.79
CA VAL A 59 21.09 1.13 4.57
C VAL A 59 21.89 2.24 3.91
N GLY A 60 23.21 2.29 4.16
CA GLY A 60 24.06 3.41 3.73
C GLY A 60 23.57 4.74 4.30
N ASP A 61 23.24 5.68 3.41
CA ASP A 61 22.69 7.00 3.76
C ASP A 61 21.15 6.98 3.83
N LEU A 62 20.52 5.82 4.02
CA LEU A 62 19.07 5.71 4.14
C LEU A 62 18.71 5.24 5.54
N LEU A 63 17.88 6.02 6.24
CA LEU A 63 17.24 5.61 7.50
C LEU A 63 15.78 5.25 7.22
N ILE A 64 15.41 4.01 7.52
CA ILE A 64 14.07 3.45 7.39
C ILE A 64 13.49 3.27 8.79
N ASP A 65 12.54 4.12 9.18
CA ASP A 65 11.81 3.96 10.44
C ASP A 65 10.70 2.91 10.25
N GLY A 66 10.81 1.78 10.94
CA GLY A 66 9.84 0.68 10.84
C GLY A 66 8.49 0.99 11.53
N ALA A 67 8.47 1.97 12.43
CA ALA A 67 7.26 2.42 13.11
C ALA A 67 6.54 3.55 12.35
N ARG A 68 7.28 4.29 11.51
CA ARG A 68 6.74 5.36 10.67
C ARG A 68 7.40 5.25 9.30
N TYR A 69 6.64 4.86 8.28
CA TYR A 69 7.08 4.70 6.87
C TYR A 69 7.62 6.02 6.25
N PHE A 70 8.73 6.54 6.76
CA PHE A 70 9.43 7.72 6.30
C PHE A 70 10.88 7.34 6.03
N LEU A 71 11.37 7.80 4.89
CA LEU A 71 12.76 7.70 4.48
C LEU A 71 13.42 9.05 4.75
N ARG A 72 14.54 9.06 5.48
CA ARG A 72 15.38 10.26 5.65
C ARG A 72 16.76 10.00 5.05
N PRO A 73 17.37 11.01 4.40
CA PRO A 73 18.80 10.98 4.15
C PRO A 73 19.53 10.85 5.51
N GLY A 74 20.38 9.85 5.63
CA GLY A 74 21.30 9.69 6.72
C GLY A 74 22.34 10.77 6.60
N SER A 75 22.46 11.61 7.64
CA SER A 75 23.57 12.55 7.73
C SER A 75 24.91 11.79 7.68
N PRO A 76 25.96 12.40 7.08
CA PRO A 76 27.30 11.82 7.00
C PRO A 76 27.90 11.57 8.39
#